data_AF-A0A0R2JC88-F1
#
_entry.id   AF-A0A0R2JC88-F1
#
_cell.length_a   1.000
_cell.length_b   1.000
_cell.length_c   1.000
_cell.angle_alpha   90.00
_cell.angle_beta   90.00
_cell.angle_gamma   90.00
#
_symmetry.space_group_name_H-M   'P 1'
#
loop_
_entity.id
_entity.type
_entity.pdbx_description
1 polymer ?
#
loop_
_entity_poly.entity_id
_entity_poly.type
_entity_poly.pdbx_seq_one_letter_code
_entity_poly.pdbx_strand_id
1 'polypeptide(L)'
;MTALFSYNNGSEGAMRQYKVMAEPDNGEHLLIVASDRPQQPLTWGQLGQLLKNNQLYQVLLDQNRGAFESSTYQDVYVGLRHLEDAKVLLTILNDLDAE
;
A
#
# COMPACT_ATOMS: atom_id res chain seq x y z
N MET A 1 1.77 -17.87 11.81
CA MET A 1 0.55 -17.91 10.98
C MET A 1 0.30 -16.51 10.46
N THR A 2 0.70 -16.21 9.22
CA THR A 2 0.50 -14.89 8.60
C THR A 2 -0.85 -14.92 7.90
N ALA A 3 -1.83 -14.17 8.40
CA ALA A 3 -3.14 -14.10 7.79
C ALA A 3 -3.03 -13.31 6.47
N LEU A 4 -3.10 -14.02 5.34
CA LEU A 4 -3.22 -13.46 4.00
C LEU A 4 -4.71 -13.21 3.73
N PHE A 5 -5.13 -11.95 3.74
CA PHE A 5 -6.47 -11.57 3.28
C PHE A 5 -6.36 -11.20 1.79
N SER A 6 -7.04 -11.96 0.94
CA SER A 6 -7.20 -11.67 -0.49
C SER A 6 -8.69 -11.52 -0.77
N TYR A 7 -9.10 -10.40 -1.35
CA TYR A 7 -10.50 -10.12 -1.66
C TYR A 7 -10.65 -10.10 -3.18
N ASN A 8 -11.43 -11.04 -3.72
CA ASN A 8 -11.67 -11.20 -5.16
C ASN A 8 -13.01 -10.57 -5.54
N ASN A 9 -13.00 -9.60 -6.46
CA ASN A 9 -14.18 -9.25 -7.24
C ASN A 9 -13.84 -9.46 -8.72
N GLY A 10 -14.58 -10.34 -9.39
CA GLY A 10 -14.28 -10.77 -10.75
C GLY A 10 -14.83 -9.80 -11.78
N SER A 11 -13.97 -9.28 -12.67
CA SER A 11 -14.28 -8.94 -14.07
C SER A 11 -12.98 -8.67 -14.84
N GLU A 12 -12.91 -9.20 -16.05
CA GLU A 12 -11.74 -9.23 -16.93
C GLU A 12 -11.31 -7.83 -17.40
N GLY A 13 -10.40 -7.23 -16.65
CA GLY A 13 -9.67 -6.01 -16.98
C GLY A 13 -8.41 -5.91 -16.13
N ALA A 14 -7.70 -7.03 -15.93
CA ALA A 14 -6.51 -7.13 -15.07
C ALA A 14 -6.55 -6.22 -13.81
N MET A 15 -7.64 -6.29 -13.04
CA MET A 15 -7.79 -5.61 -11.76
C MET A 15 -6.55 -5.88 -10.92
N ARG A 16 -5.72 -4.86 -10.73
CA ARG A 16 -4.50 -5.02 -9.95
C ARG A 16 -4.89 -5.02 -8.48
N GLN A 17 -5.16 -6.21 -7.94
CA GLN A 17 -5.50 -6.37 -6.54
C GLN A 17 -4.28 -6.12 -5.65
N TYR A 18 -4.41 -5.29 -4.63
CA TYR A 18 -3.35 -5.08 -3.65
C TYR A 18 -3.61 -5.86 -2.36
N LYS A 19 -2.54 -6.27 -1.67
CA LYS A 19 -2.63 -6.99 -0.39
C LYS A 19 -1.57 -6.50 0.59
N VAL A 20 -1.82 -6.75 1.87
CA VAL A 20 -0.87 -6.50 2.96
C VAL A 20 0.02 -7.73 3.17
N MET A 21 1.30 -7.50 3.40
CA MET A 21 2.29 -8.51 3.75
C MET A 21 3.15 -8.00 4.91
N ALA A 22 3.55 -8.88 5.82
CA ALA A 22 4.54 -8.51 6.84
C ALA A 22 5.92 -8.31 6.18
N GLU A 23 6.64 -7.27 6.60
CA GLU A 23 8.02 -7.03 6.18
C GLU A 23 8.92 -8.24 6.51
N PRO A 24 9.69 -8.79 5.54
CA PRO A 24 10.42 -10.04 5.73
C PRO A 24 11.63 -9.94 6.68
N ASP A 25 12.24 -8.76 6.83
CA ASP A 25 13.43 -8.58 7.66
C ASP A 25 13.09 -8.50 9.16
N ASN A 26 12.06 -7.73 9.54
CA ASN A 26 11.79 -7.38 10.94
C ASN A 26 10.36 -7.74 11.39
N GLY A 27 9.41 -7.84 10.46
CA GLY A 27 7.98 -8.02 10.76
C GLY A 27 7.30 -6.84 11.47
N GLU A 28 8.02 -5.72 11.68
CA GLU A 28 7.52 -4.54 12.39
C GLU A 28 6.62 -3.65 11.50
N HIS A 29 6.73 -3.81 10.18
CA HIS A 29 5.96 -3.05 9.21
C HIS A 29 5.09 -3.96 8.33
N LEU A 30 3.97 -3.40 7.91
CA LEU A 30 3.04 -3.95 6.94
C LEU A 30 3.33 -3.32 5.59
N LEU A 31 3.81 -4.14 4.66
CA LEU A 31 4.08 -3.78 3.28
C LEU A 31 2.83 -3.94 2.42
N ILE A 32 2.66 -3.04 1.45
CA ILE A 32 1.61 -3.16 0.43
C ILE A 32 2.23 -3.71 -0.84
N VAL A 33 1.67 -4.80 -1.37
CA VAL A 33 2.15 -5.46 -2.58
C VAL A 33 1.01 -5.68 -3.56
N ALA A 34 1.33 -5.70 -4.85
CA ALA A 34 0.38 -6.16 -5.85
C ALA A 34 0.26 -7.70 -5.75
N SER A 35 -0.96 -8.23 -5.86
CA SER A 35 -1.25 -9.65 -5.68
C SER A 35 -0.63 -10.51 -6.78
N ASP A 36 -0.47 -9.96 -7.98
CA ASP A 36 0.26 -10.54 -9.11
C ASP A 36 1.78 -10.48 -8.96
N ARG A 37 2.31 -9.60 -8.08
CA ARG A 37 3.75 -9.38 -7.86
C ARG A 37 4.08 -9.21 -6.38
N PRO A 38 3.87 -10.24 -5.53
CA PRO A 38 4.07 -10.12 -4.08
C PRO A 38 5.54 -9.89 -3.67
N GLN A 39 6.49 -10.15 -4.56
CA GLN A 39 7.92 -9.94 -4.32
C GLN A 39 8.37 -8.48 -4.59
N GLN A 40 7.45 -7.62 -5.04
CA GLN A 40 7.74 -6.22 -5.35
C GLN A 40 6.79 -5.32 -4.54
N PRO A 41 7.13 -5.01 -3.28
CA PRO A 41 6.36 -4.05 -2.50
C PRO A 41 6.33 -2.68 -3.16
N LEU A 42 5.20 -1.99 -2.98
CA LEU A 42 5.04 -0.63 -3.43
C LEU A 42 5.93 0.30 -2.61
N THR A 43 6.45 1.32 -3.27
CA THR A 43 7.11 2.45 -2.61
C THR A 43 6.16 3.63 -2.43
N TRP A 44 6.48 4.51 -1.48
CA TRP A 44 5.74 5.77 -1.30
C TRP A 44 5.80 6.66 -2.54
N GLY A 45 6.87 6.60 -3.33
CA GLY A 45 6.95 7.29 -4.62
C GLY A 45 5.95 6.76 -5.64
N GLN A 46 5.80 5.44 -5.73
CA GLN A 46 4.80 4.80 -6.60
C GLN A 46 3.38 5.15 -6.17
N LEU A 47 3.08 5.11 -4.86
CA LEU A 47 1.80 5.58 -4.34
C LEU A 47 1.59 7.07 -4.60
N GLY A 48 2.63 7.89 -4.42
CA GLY A 48 2.58 9.33 -4.69
C GLY A 48 2.20 9.64 -6.13
N GLN A 49 2.64 8.83 -7.09
CA GLN A 49 2.25 8.99 -8.50
C GLN A 49 0.82 8.51 -8.77
N LEU A 50 0.43 7.34 -8.22
CA LEU A 50 -0.90 6.75 -8.41
C LEU A 50 -2.00 7.57 -7.73
N LEU A 51 -1.73 8.04 -6.51
CA LEU A 51 -2.70 8.62 -5.58
C LEU A 51 -2.55 10.14 -5.45
N LYS A 52 -1.82 10.81 -6.35
CA LYS A 52 -1.52 12.25 -6.25
C LYS A 52 -2.74 13.13 -6.01
N ASN A 53 -3.90 12.75 -6.57
CA ASN A 53 -5.15 13.50 -6.49
C ASN A 53 -6.08 13.01 -5.37
N ASN A 54 -5.73 11.93 -4.66
CA ASN A 54 -6.59 11.35 -3.64
C ASN A 54 -6.34 12.01 -2.28
N GLN A 55 -7.36 12.68 -1.74
CA GLN A 55 -7.24 13.44 -0.49
C GLN A 55 -7.02 12.56 0.75
N LEU A 56 -7.58 11.34 0.78
CA LEU A 56 -7.36 10.39 1.88
C LEU A 56 -5.91 9.89 1.88
N TYR A 57 -5.33 9.66 0.70
CA TYR A 57 -3.92 9.32 0.58
C TYR A 57 -3.01 10.43 1.11
N GLN A 58 -3.32 11.70 0.81
CA GLN A 58 -2.51 12.82 1.32
C GLN A 58 -2.51 12.88 2.85
N VAL A 59 -3.65 12.60 3.49
CA VAL A 59 -3.75 12.50 4.96
C VAL A 59 -2.93 11.32 5.49
N LEU A 60 -3.07 10.15 4.87
CA LEU A 60 -2.32 8.95 5.23
C LEU A 60 -0.81 9.18 5.11
N LEU A 61 -0.37 9.83 4.04
CA LEU A 61 1.02 10.18 3.80
C LEU A 61 1.54 11.12 4.88
N ASP A 62 0.80 12.16 5.26
CA ASP A 62 1.23 13.12 6.30
C ASP A 62 1.35 12.45 7.69
N GLN A 63 0.39 11.58 8.05
CA GLN A 63 0.42 10.79 9.29
C GLN A 63 1.65 9.87 9.37
N ASN A 64 2.02 9.27 8.24
CA ASN A 64 3.16 8.38 8.17
C ASN A 64 4.47 9.12 7.87
N ARG A 65 4.42 10.40 7.44
CA ARG A 65 5.59 11.21 7.06
C ARG A 65 6.62 11.34 8.17
N GLY A 66 6.17 11.39 9.42
CA GLY A 66 7.04 11.43 10.60
C GLY A 66 7.91 10.19 10.78
N ALA A 67 7.53 9.05 10.18
CA ALA A 67 8.35 7.84 10.15
C ALA A 67 9.41 7.86 9.02
N PHE A 68 9.32 8.81 8.09
CA PHE A 68 10.18 8.92 6.92
C PHE A 68 11.10 10.15 7.04
N GLU A 69 12.00 10.17 8.02
CA GLU A 69 12.98 11.27 8.22
C GLU A 69 14.08 11.36 7.13
N SER A 70 13.88 10.79 5.94
CA SER A 70 14.91 10.74 4.90
C SER A 70 14.45 11.32 3.57
N SER A 71 15.34 12.10 2.94
CA SER A 71 15.16 12.82 1.66
C SER A 71 14.86 11.92 0.45
N THR A 72 14.80 10.60 0.62
CA THR A 72 14.62 9.59 -0.44
C THR A 72 13.33 8.77 -0.27
N TYR A 73 12.26 9.37 0.29
CA TYR A 73 10.99 8.66 0.54
C TYR A 73 10.39 7.99 -0.70
N GLN A 74 10.73 8.44 -1.91
CA GLN A 74 10.22 7.88 -3.17
C GLN A 74 10.60 6.40 -3.38
N ASP A 75 11.76 5.99 -2.87
CA ASP A 75 12.28 4.62 -2.99
C ASP A 75 12.04 3.78 -1.73
N VAL A 76 11.42 4.36 -0.70
CA VAL A 76 11.11 3.67 0.55
C VAL A 76 9.84 2.85 0.37
N TYR A 77 9.90 1.56 0.72
CA TYR A 77 8.71 0.71 0.73
C TYR A 77 7.64 1.25 1.67
N VAL A 78 6.38 1.03 1.32
CA VAL A 78 5.23 1.43 2.13
C VAL A 78 5.19 0.55 3.37
N GLY A 79 5.87 0.96 4.44
CA GLY A 79 5.89 0.29 5.74
C GLY A 79 4.90 0.92 6.70
N LEU A 80 3.72 0.32 6.85
CA LEU A 80 2.68 0.78 7.77
C LEU A 80 2.78 0.04 9.10
N ARG A 81 2.70 0.74 10.22
CA ARG A 81 2.74 0.11 11.56
C ARG A 81 1.39 -0.45 12.00
N HIS A 82 0.31 0.16 11.52
CA HIS A 82 -1.04 -0.20 11.91
C HIS A 82 -1.81 -0.83 10.75
N LEU A 83 -2.53 -1.91 11.06
CA LEU A 83 -3.37 -2.60 10.07
C LEU A 83 -4.53 -1.72 9.58
N GLU A 84 -4.99 -0.76 10.40
CA GLU A 84 -6.06 0.17 10.02
C GLU A 84 -5.61 1.10 8.88
N ASP A 85 -4.41 1.66 8.97
CA ASP A 85 -3.80 2.46 7.92
C ASP A 85 -3.65 1.66 6.62
N ALA A 86 -3.24 0.39 6.76
CA ALA A 86 -3.10 -0.52 5.62
C ALA A 86 -4.44 -0.82 4.95
N LYS A 87 -5.52 -0.96 5.73
CA LYS A 87 -6.88 -1.13 5.19
C LYS A 87 -7.37 0.12 4.46
N VAL A 88 -7.15 1.31 5.01
CA VAL A 88 -7.52 2.58 4.36
C VAL A 88 -6.81 2.70 3.01
N LEU A 89 -5.51 2.41 2.97
CA LEU A 89 -4.75 2.45 1.73
C LEU A 89 -5.22 1.42 0.70
N LEU A 90 -5.54 0.20 1.14
CA LEU A 90 -6.13 -0.80 0.25
C LEU A 90 -7.49 -0.35 -0.29
N THR A 91 -8.34 0.28 0.53
CA THR A 91 -9.61 0.83 0.06
C THR A 91 -9.35 1.88 -1.03
N ILE A 92 -8.45 2.82 -0.80
CA ILE A 92 -8.10 3.87 -1.78
C ILE A 92 -7.60 3.25 -3.10
N LEU A 93 -6.68 2.29 -3.01
CA LEU A 93 -6.08 1.65 -4.19
C LEU A 93 -7.11 0.86 -5.02
N ASN A 94 -8.09 0.23 -4.35
CA ASN A 94 -9.14 -0.51 -5.04
C ASN A 94 -10.27 0.40 -5.57
N ASP A 95 -10.48 1.58 -4.98
CA ASP A 95 -11.47 2.57 -5.46
C ASP A 95 -11.02 3.25 -6.76
N LEU A 96 -9.71 3.47 -6.92
CA LEU A 96 -9.11 4.04 -8.13
C LEU A 96 -9.21 3.17 -9.39
N ASP A 97 -9.39 1.86 -9.23
CA ASP A 97 -9.56 0.92 -10.33
C ASP A 97 -11.05 0.75 -10.69
N ALA A 98 -11.96 1.45 -9.99
CA ALA A 98 -13.41 1.44 -10.23
C ALA A 98 -13.92 2.65 -11.04
N GLU A 99 -13.07 3.66 -11.31
CA GLU A 99 -13.31 4.80 -12.22
C GLU A 99 -12.85 4.49 -13.65
#